data_AF-A0A3D2B603-F1
#
_entry.id   AF-A0A3D2B603-F1
#
_cell.length_a   1.000
_cell.length_b   1.000
_cell.length_c   1.000
_cell.angle_alpha   90.00
_cell.angle_beta   90.00
_cell.angle_gamma   90.00
#
_symmetry.space_group_name_H-M   'P 1'
#
loop_
_entity.id
_entity.type
_entity.pdbx_description
1 polymer ?
#
loop_
_entity_poly.entity_id
_entity_poly.type
_entity_poly.pdbx_seq_one_letter_code
_entity_poly.pdbx_strand_id
1 'polypeptide(L)' 'MGQLVDGVWQDTWYDTKSTGGRFKRSVSAFRNWLTADGAPGPSGEGGFAAEKDRYHLYVSLACPWAHR' A
#
# COMPACT_ATOMS: atom_id res chain seq x y z
N MET A 1 -8.88 -5.91 12.85
CA MET A 1 -8.37 -5.54 11.51
C MET A 1 -8.08 -6.84 10.81
N GLY A 2 -8.63 -7.06 9.62
CA GLY A 2 -8.30 -8.23 8.82
C GLY A 2 -7.05 -8.03 7.98
N GLN A 3 -6.57 -9.10 7.37
CA GLN A 3 -5.41 -9.13 6.51
C GLN A 3 -5.63 -10.08 5.32
N LEU A 4 -4.94 -9.82 4.21
CA LEU A 4 -4.83 -10.79 3.12
C LEU A 4 -3.61 -11.67 3.38
N VAL A 5 -3.81 -12.99 3.44
CA VAL A 5 -2.75 -14.00 3.50
C VAL A 5 -2.88 -14.85 2.25
N ASP A 6 -1.85 -14.84 1.41
CA ASP A 6 -1.83 -15.57 0.13
C ASP A 6 -3.07 -15.33 -0.73
N GLY A 7 -3.55 -14.07 -0.76
CA GLY A 7 -4.71 -13.66 -1.53
C GLY A 7 -6.07 -13.95 -0.87
N VAL A 8 -6.11 -14.60 0.29
CA VAL A 8 -7.34 -14.91 1.01
C VAL A 8 -7.55 -13.94 2.17
N TRP A 9 -8.75 -13.37 2.27
CA TRP A 9 -9.11 -12.48 3.39
C TRP A 9 -9.28 -13.29 4.67
N GLN A 10 -8.59 -12.85 5.72
CA GLN A 10 -8.71 -13.38 7.07
C GLN A 10 -9.14 -12.25 8.02
N ASP A 11 -10.12 -12.52 8.86
CA ASP A 11 -10.62 -11.59 9.88
C ASP A 11 -9.92 -11.76 11.25
N THR A 12 -8.81 -12.50 11.26
CA THR A 12 -8.04 -12.84 12.45
C THR A 12 -7.10 -11.72 12.90
N TRP A 13 -6.73 -11.75 14.17
CA TRP A 13 -5.80 -10.79 14.76
C TRP A 13 -4.35 -11.08 14.36
N TYR A 14 -3.52 -10.04 14.30
CA TYR A 14 -2.10 -10.16 13.98
C TYR A 14 -1.37 -11.04 15.01
N ASP A 15 -0.41 -11.84 14.54
CA ASP A 15 0.48 -12.56 15.44
C ASP A 15 1.40 -11.58 16.18
N THR A 16 1.04 -11.27 17.42
CA THR A 16 1.85 -10.47 18.33
C THR A 16 2.67 -11.34 19.29
N LYS A 17 2.47 -12.67 19.30
CA LYS A 17 3.27 -13.56 20.15
C LYS A 17 4.71 -13.60 19.66
N SER A 18 4.91 -13.68 18.34
CA SER A 18 6.24 -13.68 17.71
C SER A 18 7.01 -12.36 17.88
N THR A 19 6.34 -11.26 18.24
CA THR A 19 6.94 -9.93 18.42
C THR A 19 6.99 -9.47 19.87
N GLY A 20 6.75 -10.36 20.84
CA GLY A 20 6.76 -10.02 22.28
C GLY A 20 5.64 -9.05 22.67
N GLY A 21 4.46 -9.18 22.06
CA GLY A 21 3.28 -8.36 22.31
C GLY A 21 3.20 -7.07 21.48
N ARG A 22 4.22 -6.74 20.68
CA ARG A 22 4.23 -5.52 19.88
C ARG A 22 3.47 -5.69 18.57
N PHE A 23 2.55 -4.79 18.28
CA PHE A 23 1.98 -4.70 16.95
C PHE A 23 3.04 -4.21 15.95
N LYS A 24 3.44 -5.07 15.01
CA LYS A 24 4.34 -4.72 13.91
C LYS A 24 3.53 -4.61 12.64
N ARG A 25 3.44 -3.39 12.09
CA ARG A 25 2.76 -3.19 10.81
C ARG A 25 3.52 -3.85 9.68
N SER A 26 2.77 -4.44 8.75
CA SER A 26 3.30 -4.85 7.45
C SER A 26 3.89 -3.64 6.74
N VAL A 27 5.03 -3.86 6.09
CA VAL A 27 5.60 -2.85 5.21
C VAL A 27 4.64 -2.68 4.03
N SER A 28 4.39 -1.44 3.69
CA SER A 28 3.69 -1.05 2.47
C SER A 28 4.30 -1.71 1.23
N ALA A 29 3.49 -2.49 0.51
CA ALA A 29 3.97 -3.29 -0.61
C ALA A 29 4.28 -2.47 -1.88
N PHE A 30 3.49 -1.43 -2.17
CA PHE A 30 3.58 -0.69 -3.43
C PHE A 30 4.34 0.63 -3.26
N ARG A 31 5.39 0.80 -4.07
CA ARG A 31 6.37 1.90 -4.00
C ARG A 31 6.83 2.40 -5.37
N ASN A 32 6.04 2.16 -6.41
CA ASN A 32 6.29 2.71 -7.74
C ASN A 32 5.93 4.20 -7.79
N TRP A 33 6.48 4.91 -8.77
CA TRP A 33 6.30 6.35 -8.93
C TRP A 33 5.59 6.68 -10.23
N LEU A 34 4.66 7.62 -10.18
CA LEU A 34 4.13 8.27 -11.37
C LEU A 34 5.11 9.37 -11.79
N THR A 35 5.65 9.25 -13.00
CA THR A 35 6.62 10.18 -13.58
C THR A 35 6.11 10.75 -14.90
N ALA A 36 6.68 11.86 -15.37
CA ALA A 36 6.18 12.53 -16.58
C ALA A 36 6.25 11.65 -17.83
N ASP A 37 7.28 10.82 -17.95
CA ASP A 37 7.60 9.97 -19.10
C ASP A 37 7.47 8.47 -18.82
N GLY A 38 7.13 8.09 -17.58
CA GLY A 38 7.06 6.71 -17.15
C GLY A 38 8.41 6.08 -16.81
N ALA A 39 9.51 6.84 -16.75
CA ALA A 39 10.77 6.33 -16.22
C ALA A 39 10.62 5.91 -14.73
N PRO A 40 11.40 4.92 -14.24
CA PRO A 40 11.38 4.55 -12.83
C PRO A 40 11.73 5.72 -11.92
N GLY A 41 11.02 5.84 -10.78
CA GLY A 41 11.37 6.80 -9.74
C GLY A 41 12.47 6.28 -8.80
N PRO A 42 12.67 6.93 -7.63
CA PRO A 42 13.64 6.52 -6.62
C PRO A 42 13.47 5.08 -6.08
N SER A 43 12.32 4.46 -6.29
CA SER A 43 12.01 3.09 -5.86
C SER A 43 11.02 2.43 -6.83
N GLY A 44 10.95 1.10 -6.77
CA GLY A 44 10.00 0.35 -7.59
C GLY A 44 10.39 0.29 -9.06
N GLU A 45 9.40 0.06 -9.92
CA GLU A 45 9.58 -0.09 -11.36
C GLU A 45 9.01 1.13 -12.13
N GLY A 46 9.43 1.26 -13.39
CA GLY A 46 8.89 2.25 -14.33
C GLY A 46 7.59 1.77 -15.00
N GLY A 47 7.19 2.50 -16.04
CA GLY A 47 5.97 2.23 -16.81
C GLY A 47 4.75 3.03 -16.38
N PHE A 48 4.88 3.96 -15.42
CA PHE A 48 3.78 4.76 -14.88
C PHE A 48 3.87 6.23 -15.35
N ALA A 49 3.65 6.46 -16.64
CA ALA A 49 3.64 7.81 -17.22
C ALA A 49 2.40 8.62 -16.79
N ALA A 50 2.56 9.91 -16.57
CA ALA A 50 1.49 10.83 -16.20
C ALA A 50 0.49 11.01 -17.36
N GLU A 51 -0.69 10.41 -17.24
CA GLU A 51 -1.70 10.35 -18.30
C GLU A 51 -3.10 10.58 -17.73
N LYS A 52 -3.96 11.24 -18.53
CA LYS A 52 -5.38 11.40 -18.20
C LYS A 52 -6.10 10.04 -18.26
N ASP A 53 -7.15 9.91 -17.47
CA ASP A 53 -8.07 8.76 -17.48
C ASP A 53 -7.41 7.40 -17.18
N ARG A 54 -6.22 7.40 -16.56
CA ARG A 54 -5.45 6.18 -16.25
C ARG A 54 -5.36 5.83 -14.76
N TYR A 55 -5.32 6.84 -13.90
CA TYR A 55 -5.07 6.64 -12.46
C TYR A 55 -6.33 6.88 -11.64
N HIS A 56 -6.49 6.08 -10.58
CA HIS A 56 -7.60 6.18 -9.65
C HIS A 56 -7.09 6.21 -8.20
N LEU A 57 -7.79 6.95 -7.35
CA LEU A 57 -7.43 7.13 -5.95
C LEU A 57 -8.50 6.50 -5.05
N TYR A 58 -8.12 5.47 -4.28
CA TYR A 58 -8.98 4.82 -3.30
C TYR A 58 -8.70 5.36 -1.89
N VAL A 59 -9.71 5.92 -1.24
CA VAL A 59 -9.56 6.59 0.08
C VAL A 59 -10.72 6.31 1.01
N SER A 60 -10.48 6.49 2.30
CA SER A 60 -11.52 6.65 3.31
C SER A 60 -11.40 8.05 3.92
N LEU A 61 -12.51 8.79 3.96
CA LEU A 61 -12.56 10.13 4.54
C LEU A 61 -12.27 10.14 6.05
N ALA A 62 -12.35 8.98 6.70
CA ALA A 62 -12.01 8.84 8.11
C ALA A 62 -10.49 8.64 8.35
N CYS A 63 -9.70 8.36 7.30
CA CYS A 63 -8.29 8.01 7.45
C CYS A 63 -7.39 9.25 7.35
N PRO A 64 -6.65 9.64 8.41
CA PRO A 64 -5.80 10.84 8.39
C PRO A 64 -4.60 10.73 7.45
N TRP A 65 -4.26 9.52 7.01
CA TRP A 65 -3.17 9.30 6.06
C TRP A 65 -3.62 9.52 4.63
N ALA A 66 -4.87 9.19 4.34
CA ALA A 66 -5.50 9.39 3.04
C ALA A 66 -5.97 10.84 2.84
N HIS A 67 -6.11 11.62 3.91
CA HIS A 67 -6.47 13.05 3.86
C HIS A 67 -5.30 13.97 3.47
N ARG A 68 -4.08 13.45 3.42
CA ARG A 68 -2.89 14.20 2.98
C ARG A 68 -2.96 14.43 1.47
#